data_AF-A0AAW0WJA9-F1
#
_entry.id   AF-A0AAW0WJA9-F1
#
_cell.length_a   1.000
_cell.length_b   1.000
_cell.length_c   1.000
_cell.angle_alpha   90.00
_cell.angle_beta   90.00
_cell.angle_gamma   90.00
#
_symmetry.space_group_name_H-M   'P 1'
#
loop_
_entity.id
_entity.type
_entity.pdbx_description
1 polymer ?
#
loop_
_entity_poly.entity_id
_entity_poly.type
_entity_poly.pdbx_seq_one_letter_code
_entity_poly.pdbx_strand_id
1 'polypeptide(L)'
;MKLCEGLNTILIGVITWQVNGKSYKKFTENQSKILKTWFFPLDGSYVRVVLEKGTLDVWVNGRKLDTAGEFVDDGTETHFDLCGHPSYIKAVSSGNRREGIIHSLVVDNTEIAESLE
;
A
#
# COMPACT_ATOMS: atom_id res chain seq x y z
N MET A 1 -29.77 -25.89 30.58
CA MET A 1 -28.86 -27.05 30.35
C MET A 1 -27.87 -26.67 29.28
N LYS A 2 -26.59 -26.97 29.51
CA LYS A 2 -25.44 -26.78 28.63
C LYS A 2 -25.67 -27.39 27.24
N LEU A 3 -25.00 -26.85 26.22
CA LEU A 3 -23.90 -27.54 25.51
C LEU A 3 -22.94 -26.47 24.94
N CYS A 4 -21.67 -26.55 25.36
CA CYS A 4 -20.53 -25.86 24.76
C CYS A 4 -20.05 -26.68 23.57
N GLU A 5 -19.82 -26.10 22.39
CA GLU A 5 -18.78 -26.39 21.38
C GLU A 5 -18.80 -25.18 20.41
N GLY A 6 -17.75 -24.59 19.87
CA GLY A 6 -16.31 -24.73 19.99
C GLY A 6 -15.69 -23.47 19.37
N LEU A 7 -14.52 -23.07 19.86
CA LEU A 7 -13.71 -22.01 19.28
C LEU A 7 -13.44 -22.32 17.81
N ASN A 8 -13.90 -21.48 16.89
CA ASN A 8 -13.37 -21.48 15.53
C ASN A 8 -12.68 -20.14 15.26
N THR A 9 -11.38 -20.16 15.55
CA THR A 9 -10.37 -19.25 15.05
C THR A 9 -10.64 -18.95 13.58
N ILE A 10 -10.96 -17.70 13.24
CA ILE A 10 -10.96 -17.25 11.85
C ILE A 10 -9.48 -17.10 11.46
N LEU A 11 -8.88 -18.22 11.07
CA LEU A 11 -7.70 -18.25 10.23
C LEU A 11 -8.08 -17.54 8.93
N ILE A 12 -7.40 -16.43 8.66
CA ILE A 12 -7.39 -15.67 7.41
C ILE A 12 -6.86 -16.62 6.31
N GLY A 13 -7.73 -17.49 5.83
CA GLY A 13 -7.50 -18.42 4.74
C GLY A 13 -7.70 -17.70 3.43
N VAL A 14 -6.60 -17.60 2.67
CA VAL A 14 -6.55 -17.13 1.29
C VAL A 14 -7.56 -17.91 0.44
N ILE A 15 -8.62 -17.26 -0.04
CA ILE A 15 -9.55 -17.83 -1.03
C ILE A 15 -9.12 -17.34 -2.41
N THR A 16 -8.49 -18.19 -3.20
CA THR A 16 -8.17 -17.95 -4.61
C THR A 16 -9.38 -18.27 -5.49
N TRP A 17 -10.15 -17.25 -5.91
CA TRP A 17 -11.23 -17.41 -6.89
C TRP A 17 -10.66 -17.43 -8.32
N GLN A 18 -10.83 -18.53 -9.05
CA GLN A 18 -10.42 -18.65 -10.46
C GLN A 18 -11.52 -18.13 -11.40
N VAL A 19 -11.20 -17.12 -12.21
CA VAL A 19 -12.09 -16.65 -13.30
C VAL A 19 -11.38 -16.81 -14.65
N ASN A 20 -11.88 -17.74 -15.46
CA ASN A 20 -11.88 -17.71 -16.93
C ASN A 20 -10.53 -17.71 -17.69
N GLY A 21 -9.63 -18.67 -17.39
CA GLY A 21 -8.60 -19.13 -18.34
C GLY A 21 -7.50 -18.14 -18.77
N LYS A 22 -7.50 -16.90 -18.27
CA LYS A 22 -6.38 -15.95 -18.31
C LYS A 22 -5.95 -15.65 -16.88
N SER A 23 -4.66 -15.81 -16.58
CA SER A 23 -4.17 -15.79 -15.21
C SER A 23 -4.49 -14.47 -14.50
N TYR A 24 -5.30 -14.52 -13.45
CA TYR A 24 -5.53 -13.44 -12.46
C TYR A 24 -4.23 -12.71 -12.10
N LYS A 25 -3.14 -13.48 -11.96
CA LYS A 25 -1.77 -13.01 -11.70
C LYS A 25 -1.24 -11.95 -12.69
N LYS A 26 -1.54 -12.06 -13.98
CA LYS A 26 -1.05 -11.10 -14.99
C LYS A 26 -1.74 -9.73 -14.91
N PHE A 27 -2.98 -9.69 -14.40
CA PHE A 27 -3.71 -8.45 -14.23
C PHE A 27 -3.25 -7.71 -12.97
N THR A 28 -3.09 -8.43 -11.86
CA THR A 28 -2.53 -7.89 -10.60
C THR A 28 -1.09 -7.37 -10.79
N GLU A 29 -0.24 -8.09 -11.52
CA GLU A 29 1.12 -7.66 -11.87
C GLU A 29 1.16 -6.43 -12.79
N ASN A 30 0.10 -6.15 -13.55
CA ASN A 30 0.05 -4.98 -14.43
C ASN A 30 -0.46 -3.74 -13.69
N GLN A 31 -1.37 -3.91 -12.71
CA GLN A 31 -1.84 -2.83 -11.84
C GLN A 31 -0.75 -2.36 -10.88
N SER A 32 0.04 -3.26 -10.30
CA SER A 32 1.17 -2.89 -9.42
C SER A 32 2.31 -2.15 -10.13
N LYS A 33 2.36 -2.20 -11.47
CA LYS A 33 3.29 -1.37 -12.26
C LYS A 33 2.87 0.09 -12.32
N ILE A 34 1.58 0.38 -12.16
CA ILE A 34 1.00 1.70 -12.37
C ILE A 34 0.66 2.33 -11.02
N LEU A 35 0.14 1.54 -10.09
CA LEU A 35 -0.29 1.97 -8.77
C LEU A 35 0.50 1.24 -7.68
N LYS A 36 0.68 1.90 -6.54
CA LYS A 36 1.08 1.24 -5.29
C LYS A 36 0.08 1.61 -4.21
N THR A 37 -0.41 0.61 -3.48
CA THR A 37 -1.51 0.79 -2.53
C THR A 37 -1.09 0.30 -1.15
N TRP A 38 -1.46 1.07 -0.13
CA TRP A 38 -1.35 0.71 1.26
C TRP A 38 -2.72 0.84 1.92
N PHE A 39 -3.11 -0.19 2.66
CA PHE A 39 -4.36 -0.23 3.41
C PHE A 39 -4.08 -0.72 4.84
N PHE A 40 -4.28 0.15 5.81
CA PHE A 40 -3.87 -0.08 7.19
C PHE A 40 -4.78 0.67 8.18
N PRO A 41 -4.88 0.19 9.43
CA PRO A 41 -5.56 0.93 10.49
C PRO A 41 -4.72 2.11 10.97
N LEU A 42 -5.33 3.29 11.11
CA LEU A 42 -4.77 4.50 11.71
C LEU A 42 -5.87 5.17 12.55
N ASP A 43 -5.60 5.45 13.82
CA ASP A 43 -6.54 6.11 14.75
C ASP A 43 -7.96 5.49 14.80
N GLY A 44 -8.02 4.15 14.78
CA GLY A 44 -9.28 3.40 14.85
C GLY A 44 -10.11 3.41 13.56
N SER A 45 -9.61 4.01 12.48
CA SER A 45 -10.20 3.95 11.14
C SER A 45 -9.24 3.26 10.17
N TYR A 46 -9.76 2.71 9.07
CA TYR A 46 -8.90 2.21 8.01
C TYR A 46 -8.62 3.33 7.00
N VAL A 47 -7.35 3.46 6.62
CA VAL A 47 -6.88 4.43 5.63
C VAL A 47 -6.35 3.68 4.41
N ARG A 48 -6.73 4.17 3.22
CA ARG A 48 -6.19 3.71 1.96
C ARG A 48 -5.35 4.82 1.32
N VAL A 49 -4.06 4.59 1.21
CA VAL A 49 -3.11 5.45 0.49
C VAL A 49 -2.79 4.78 -0.85
N VAL A 50 -2.88 5.53 -1.94
CA VAL A 50 -2.54 5.07 -3.29
C VAL A 50 -1.56 6.06 -3.92
N LEU A 51 -0.42 5.55 -4.37
CA LEU A 51 0.52 6.26 -5.22
C LEU A 51 0.29 5.87 -6.68
N GLU A 52 0.04 6.85 -7.53
CA GLU A 52 0.08 6.67 -8.98
C GLU A 52 1.49 6.94 -9.50
N LYS A 53 2.22 5.89 -9.88
CA LYS A 53 3.66 5.98 -10.22
C LYS A 53 3.95 6.81 -11.48
N GLY A 54 2.96 6.96 -12.36
CA GLY A 54 3.11 7.72 -13.61
C GLY A 54 3.01 9.24 -13.41
N THR A 55 2.10 9.67 -12.53
CA THR A 55 1.86 11.10 -12.22
C THR A 55 2.55 11.53 -10.93
N LEU A 56 2.97 10.57 -10.10
CA LEU A 56 3.41 10.73 -8.71
C LEU A 56 2.32 11.32 -7.80
N ASP A 57 1.06 11.20 -8.19
CA ASP A 57 -0.06 11.67 -7.40
C ASP A 57 -0.32 10.74 -6.21
N VAL A 58 -0.53 11.34 -5.03
CA VAL A 58 -0.91 10.63 -3.81
C VAL A 58 -2.41 10.81 -3.57
N TRP A 59 -3.10 9.69 -3.39
CA TRP A 59 -4.53 9.64 -3.11
C TRP A 59 -4.76 9.01 -1.74
N VAL A 60 -5.59 9.66 -0.92
CA VAL A 60 -5.99 9.15 0.40
C VAL A 60 -7.49 9.04 0.45
N ASN A 61 -7.99 7.83 0.70
CA ASN A 61 -9.43 7.52 0.75
C ASN A 61 -10.20 8.02 -0.48
N GLY A 62 -9.56 7.98 -1.66
CA GLY A 62 -10.15 8.42 -2.93
C GLY A 62 -10.05 9.92 -3.23
N ARG A 63 -9.35 10.70 -2.39
CA ARG A 63 -9.10 12.13 -2.63
C ARG A 63 -7.61 12.36 -2.89
N LYS A 64 -7.30 13.11 -3.95
CA LYS A 64 -5.93 13.53 -4.24
C LYS A 64 -5.46 14.52 -3.16
N LEU A 65 -4.27 14.30 -2.62
CA LEU A 65 -3.63 15.21 -1.66
C LEU A 65 -2.67 16.16 -2.38
N ASP A 66 -2.46 17.32 -1.76
CA ASP A 66 -1.32 18.18 -2.06
C ASP A 66 -0.10 17.62 -1.32
N THR A 67 1.04 17.51 -2.01
CA THR A 67 2.24 16.86 -1.49
C THR A 67 3.47 17.73 -1.68
N ALA A 68 4.44 17.59 -0.78
CA ALA A 68 5.72 18.27 -0.87
C ALA A 68 6.83 17.26 -1.17
N GLY A 69 7.56 17.46 -2.27
CA GLY A 69 8.70 16.63 -2.63
C GLY A 69 10.01 17.18 -2.04
N GLU A 70 10.79 16.30 -1.42
CA GLU A 70 12.13 16.56 -0.91
C GLU A 70 13.14 15.56 -1.49
N PHE A 71 14.30 16.04 -1.92
CA PHE A 71 15.39 15.18 -2.37
C PHE A 71 16.28 14.83 -1.18
N VAL A 72 16.49 13.53 -0.97
CA VAL A 72 17.32 12.99 0.10
C VAL A 72 18.49 12.20 -0.50
N ASP A 73 19.52 11.91 0.31
CA ASP A 73 20.76 11.27 -0.16
C ASP A 73 20.54 9.93 -0.86
N ASP A 74 19.47 9.19 -0.52
CA ASP A 74 19.16 7.87 -1.06
C ASP A 74 17.92 7.85 -1.98
N GLY A 75 17.35 9.01 -2.32
CA GLY A 75 16.15 9.05 -3.17
C GLY A 75 15.33 10.33 -3.07
N THR A 76 14.01 10.15 -3.07
CA THR A 76 13.05 11.26 -2.95
C THR A 76 12.00 10.90 -1.93
N GLU A 77 11.66 11.86 -1.07
CA GLU A 77 10.58 11.73 -0.10
C GLU A 77 9.43 12.66 -0.54
N THR A 78 8.21 12.13 -0.55
CA THR A 78 6.99 12.87 -0.86
C THR A 78 6.17 12.97 0.42
N HIS A 79 6.23 14.11 1.08
CA HIS A 79 5.61 14.37 2.37
C HIS A 79 4.15 14.80 2.23
N PHE A 80 3.33 14.32 3.16
CA PHE A 80 1.92 14.68 3.32
C PHE A 80 1.46 14.40 4.74
N ASP A 81 0.30 14.95 5.10
CA ASP A 81 -0.34 14.71 6.40
C ASP A 81 -1.45 13.66 6.27
N LEU A 82 -1.48 12.71 7.21
CA LEU A 82 -2.59 11.77 7.38
C LEU A 82 -3.30 12.06 8.70
N CYS A 83 -4.22 13.03 8.71
CA CYS A 83 -5.01 13.36 9.90
C CYS A 83 -4.18 13.76 11.13
N GLY A 84 -3.10 14.52 10.94
CA GLY A 84 -2.17 14.91 12.00
C GLY A 84 -0.95 13.98 12.15
N HIS A 85 -0.88 12.90 11.37
CA HIS A 85 0.26 12.00 11.34
C HIS A 85 1.21 12.39 10.20
N PRO A 86 2.43 12.89 10.50
CA PRO A 86 3.43 13.16 9.49
C PRO A 86 3.77 11.87 8.74
N SER A 87 3.55 11.91 7.44
CA SER A 87 3.68 10.75 6.57
C SER A 87 4.47 11.11 5.33
N TYR A 88 5.17 10.14 4.76
CA TYR A 88 5.85 10.33 3.50
C TYR A 88 5.97 9.03 2.73
N ILE A 89 6.01 9.16 1.41
CA ILE A 89 6.37 8.08 0.51
C ILE A 89 7.83 8.28 0.10
N LYS A 90 8.66 7.29 0.39
CA LYS A 90 10.07 7.27 0.00
C LYS A 90 10.24 6.49 -1.30
N ALA A 91 10.92 7.09 -2.27
CA ALA A 91 11.26 6.49 -3.55
C ALA A 91 12.78 6.29 -3.63
N VAL A 92 13.22 5.03 -3.57
CA VAL A 92 14.65 4.65 -3.60
C VAL A 92 14.93 3.82 -4.86
N SER A 93 16.05 4.11 -5.52
CA SER A 93 16.54 3.27 -6.61
C SER A 93 16.99 1.91 -6.04
N SER A 94 16.45 0.80 -6.55
CA SER A 94 16.83 -0.53 -6.08
C SER A 94 18.29 -0.91 -6.41
N GLY A 95 19.00 -0.12 -7.22
CA GLY A 95 20.30 -0.46 -7.78
C GLY A 95 20.24 -1.58 -8.84
N ASN A 96 19.09 -2.23 -9.00
CA ASN A 96 18.85 -3.30 -9.96
C ASN A 96 17.95 -2.80 -11.09
N ARG A 97 18.49 -2.75 -12.31
CA ARG A 97 17.77 -2.31 -13.52
C ARG A 97 16.45 -3.06 -13.76
N ARG A 98 16.28 -4.28 -13.24
CA ARG A 98 15.04 -5.06 -13.40
C ARG A 98 13.95 -4.67 -12.42
N GLU A 99 14.30 -4.21 -11.22
CA GLU A 99 13.33 -3.90 -10.15
C GLU A 99 12.94 -2.42 -10.13
N GLY A 100 13.80 -1.53 -10.61
CA GLY A 100 13.49 -0.11 -10.78
C GLY A 100 13.41 0.66 -9.46
N ILE A 101 12.43 1.57 -9.34
CA ILE A 101 12.26 2.43 -8.16
C ILE A 101 11.33 1.73 -7.17
N ILE A 102 11.83 1.51 -5.96
CA ILE A 102 11.08 0.99 -4.83
C ILE A 102 10.42 2.16 -4.12
N HIS A 103 9.12 2.03 -3.89
CA HIS A 103 8.34 3.02 -3.16
C HIS A 103 7.89 2.41 -1.83
N SER A 104 8.14 3.10 -0.72
CA SER A 104 7.76 2.68 0.64
C SER A 104 6.95 3.80 1.31
N LEU A 105 5.88 3.44 2.02
CA LEU A 105 5.10 4.39 2.82
C LEU A 105 5.60 4.35 4.25
N VAL A 106 5.87 5.53 4.83
CA VAL A 106 6.22 5.69 6.23
C VAL A 106 5.22 6.62 6.89
N VAL A 107 4.68 6.20 8.04
CA VAL A 107 3.74 6.97 8.88
C VAL A 107 4.27 6.95 10.30
N ASP A 108 4.45 8.10 10.93
CA ASP A 108 5.06 8.23 12.27
C ASP A 108 6.37 7.44 12.43
N ASN A 109 7.26 7.53 11.43
CA ASN A 109 8.52 6.80 11.36
C ASN A 109 8.38 5.26 11.31
N THR A 110 7.19 4.73 11.02
CA THR A 110 6.93 3.30 10.87
C THR A 110 6.60 3.00 9.41
N GLU A 111 7.33 2.04 8.82
CA GLU A 111 7.07 1.60 7.45
C GLU A 111 5.80 0.74 7.39
N ILE A 112 4.93 1.05 6.42
CA ILE A 112 3.67 0.35 6.20
C ILE A 112 3.83 -0.65 5.05
N ALA A 113 3.42 -1.89 5.31
CA ALA A 113 3.43 -2.95 4.31
C ALA A 113 2.48 -2.66 3.14
N GLU A 114 2.95 -2.90 1.92
CA GLU A 114 2.14 -2.78 0.70
C GLU A 114 0.96 -3.76 0.77
N SER A 115 -0.22 -3.29 0.36
CA SER A 115 -1.41 -4.12 0.23
C SER A 115 -1.49 -4.64 -1.20
N LEU A 116 -1.42 -5.96 -1.34
CA LEU A 116 -1.68 -6.64 -2.61
C LEU A 116 -3.21 -6.84 -2.74
N GLU A 117 -3.82 -6.23 -3.77
CA GLU A 117 -5.20 -6.54 -4.18
C GLU A 117 -5.29 -7.89 -4.91
#